data_AF-A0A951RE89-F1
#
_entry.id   AF-A0A951RE89-F1
#
_cell.length_a   1.000
_cell.length_b   1.000
_cell.length_c   1.000
_cell.angle_alpha   90.00
_cell.angle_beta   90.00
_cell.angle_gamma   90.00
#
_symmetry.space_group_name_H-M   'P 1'
#
loop_
_entity.id
_entity.type
_entity.pdbx_description
1 polymer ?
#
loop_
_entity_poly.entity_id
_entity_poly.type
_entity_poly.pdbx_seq_one_letter_code
_entity_poly.pdbx_strand_id
1 'polypeptide(L)'
;MLKKLTLLLLFFPVITINAQFKSIQYNYEKNWLGENQPLPAESQWMLNGMLPAGIDMVELVLYGSADFDKKSLFAANYRKPADYQEQSFSIPVNYVLRGNNQYTLRINYFRPASREEVNLLGIMIREAIDAYLNMSVVSGRNSVSLAKHPRLMRQELDQIVSKGLELYRNKIGVEFPGFSDLVYNKLERINDLSLRRARFNILSKEGEDDMALRVAFFQQNLEDLQQMCAHEVNQFLGFDLLVLADSRVLPDYPSEPTRNTLPINFGFGGIYNKGGFSDISYDSAPYAGISFPLGNPALAGKFRSNSSISAGLFLTNFDFGDGREITGPLIGRPIYVAYGYKTAYFLRFNAGMAILQEEKNNNSSSNIFVKPFVGLSLELNLWLGLSR
;
A
#
# COMPACT_ATOMS: atom_id res chain seq x y z
N MET A 1 31.51 61.23 -3.71
CA MET A 1 30.06 61.09 -4.02
C MET A 1 29.68 59.61 -3.98
N LEU A 2 29.59 59.05 -2.77
CA LEU A 2 29.40 57.61 -2.52
C LEU A 2 28.13 57.48 -1.68
N LYS A 3 26.94 57.47 -2.29
CA LYS A 3 25.66 57.43 -1.55
C LYS A 3 24.43 57.11 -2.43
N LYS A 4 24.48 56.11 -3.33
CA LYS A 4 23.29 55.62 -4.06
C LYS A 4 23.39 54.14 -4.49
N LEU A 5 23.83 53.23 -3.62
CA LEU A 5 23.84 51.79 -3.96
C LEU A 5 23.55 50.88 -2.76
N THR A 6 22.54 51.20 -1.96
CA THR A 6 22.15 50.39 -0.79
C THR A 6 20.64 50.43 -0.55
N LEU A 7 19.84 50.19 -1.59
CA LEU A 7 18.39 49.99 -1.42
C LEU A 7 17.75 49.09 -2.50
N LEU A 8 18.45 48.02 -2.90
CA LEU A 8 17.90 47.01 -3.82
C LEU A 8 18.26 45.58 -3.38
N LEU A 9 18.23 45.32 -2.06
CA LEU A 9 18.55 44.00 -1.50
C LEU A 9 17.60 43.65 -0.33
N LEU A 10 16.34 44.06 -0.44
CA LEU A 10 15.31 43.85 0.60
C LEU A 10 13.97 43.33 0.03
N PHE A 11 14.03 42.66 -1.12
CA PHE A 11 12.97 41.77 -1.59
C PHE A 11 13.48 40.34 -1.58
N PHE A 12 13.83 39.84 -0.40
CA PHE A 12 13.79 38.39 -0.16
C PHE A 12 12.31 38.03 -0.06
N PRO A 13 11.72 37.26 -1.01
CA PRO A 13 10.42 36.68 -0.75
C PRO A 13 10.59 35.75 0.44
N VAL A 14 9.92 36.08 1.54
CA VAL A 14 9.72 35.15 2.65
C VAL A 14 8.88 34.03 2.07
N ILE A 15 9.55 32.95 1.65
CA ILE A 15 8.90 31.70 1.27
C ILE A 15 8.33 31.13 2.57
N THR A 16 7.10 31.50 2.90
CA THR A 16 6.33 30.82 3.93
C THR A 16 6.03 29.42 3.40
N ILE A 17 6.86 28.46 3.80
CA ILE A 17 6.59 27.04 3.58
C ILE A 17 5.42 26.69 4.52
N ASN A 18 4.19 26.91 4.06
CA ASN A 18 2.99 26.38 4.70
C ASN A 18 2.90 24.89 4.35
N ALA A 19 3.76 24.07 4.95
CA ALA A 19 3.56 22.63 5.03
C ALA A 19 2.63 22.33 6.23
N GLN A 20 1.45 22.94 6.25
CA GLN A 20 0.42 22.58 7.22
C GLN A 20 -0.35 21.39 6.64
N PHE A 21 -0.28 20.24 7.32
CA PHE A 21 -1.10 19.09 6.96
C PHE A 21 -2.58 19.50 6.97
N LYS A 22 -3.32 19.09 5.94
CA LYS A 22 -4.77 19.29 5.93
C LYS A 22 -5.35 18.53 7.13
N SER A 23 -6.13 19.20 7.95
CA SER A 23 -6.71 18.63 9.16
C SER A 23 -8.21 18.45 8.96
N ILE A 24 -8.71 17.26 9.28
CA ILE A 24 -10.14 16.95 9.29
C ILE A 24 -10.58 16.70 10.72
N GLN A 25 -11.65 17.38 11.13
CA GLN A 25 -12.27 17.17 12.42
C GLN A 25 -13.36 16.09 12.32
N TYR A 26 -13.20 14.98 13.00
CA TYR A 26 -14.23 13.98 13.22
C TYR A 26 -15.10 14.34 14.42
N ASN A 27 -16.41 14.26 14.24
CA ASN A 27 -17.37 14.39 15.34
C ASN A 27 -18.01 13.02 15.60
N TYR A 28 -17.72 12.52 16.80
CA TYR A 28 -18.13 11.20 17.27
C TYR A 28 -19.65 11.03 17.39
N GLU A 29 -20.36 12.03 17.93
CA GLU A 29 -21.81 11.95 18.18
C GLU A 29 -22.61 11.86 16.88
N LYS A 30 -22.19 12.64 15.88
CA LYS A 30 -22.89 12.75 14.59
C LYS A 30 -22.37 11.79 13.52
N ASN A 31 -21.25 11.11 13.80
CA ASN A 31 -20.54 10.24 12.86
C ASN A 31 -20.34 10.88 11.48
N TRP A 32 -19.63 12.01 11.44
CA TRP A 32 -19.32 12.76 10.21
C TRP A 32 -17.97 13.48 10.33
N LEU A 33 -17.41 13.86 9.19
CA LEU A 33 -16.12 14.56 9.08
C LEU A 33 -16.35 16.02 8.66
N GLY A 34 -15.80 16.97 9.41
CA GLY A 34 -15.63 18.38 9.02
C GLY A 34 -16.83 19.02 8.35
N GLU A 35 -18.03 18.95 8.95
CA GLU A 35 -19.28 19.48 8.35
C GLU A 35 -19.63 18.89 6.97
N ASN A 36 -19.29 17.61 6.78
CA ASN A 36 -19.46 16.88 5.53
C ASN A 36 -18.51 17.30 4.39
N GLN A 37 -17.32 17.80 4.74
CA GLN A 37 -16.25 18.10 3.79
C GLN A 37 -15.57 16.83 3.25
N PRO A 38 -15.25 16.77 1.95
CA PRO A 38 -14.60 15.60 1.35
C PRO A 38 -13.21 15.36 1.94
N LEU A 39 -12.74 14.10 1.85
CA LEU A 39 -11.40 13.72 2.30
C LEU A 39 -10.32 14.38 1.45
N PRO A 40 -9.15 14.71 2.01
CA PRO A 40 -8.14 15.48 1.33
C PRO A 40 -7.47 14.57 0.30
N ALA A 41 -7.49 14.97 -0.96
CA ALA A 41 -6.84 14.24 -2.03
C ALA A 41 -5.39 14.71 -2.20
N GLU A 42 -4.55 13.84 -2.76
CA GLU A 42 -3.21 14.18 -3.26
C GLU A 42 -2.24 14.80 -2.21
N SER A 43 -2.57 14.66 -0.92
CA SER A 43 -1.79 15.16 0.20
C SER A 43 -1.94 14.26 1.42
N GLN A 44 -0.98 14.35 2.34
CA GLN A 44 -1.09 13.77 3.68
C GLN A 44 -1.97 14.66 4.56
N TRP A 45 -2.68 14.06 5.51
CA TRP A 45 -3.66 14.76 6.32
C TRP A 45 -3.73 14.22 7.75
N MET A 46 -4.33 15.00 8.66
CA MET A 46 -4.51 14.64 10.07
C MET A 46 -6.00 14.41 10.34
N LEU A 47 -6.32 13.30 10.98
CA LEU A 47 -7.65 13.07 11.56
C LEU A 47 -7.62 13.52 13.01
N ASN A 48 -8.40 14.53 13.34
CA ASN A 48 -8.55 15.05 14.68
C ASN A 48 -9.95 14.74 15.20
N GLY A 49 -10.12 14.46 16.48
CA GLY A 49 -11.43 14.17 17.04
C GLY A 49 -11.46 14.28 18.55
N MET A 50 -12.66 14.28 19.12
CA MET A 50 -12.83 14.17 20.56
C MET A 50 -12.71 12.70 20.97
N LEU A 51 -12.02 12.48 22.08
CA LEU A 51 -11.84 11.17 22.70
C LEU A 51 -12.97 10.95 23.73
N PRO A 52 -13.89 10.00 23.53
CA PRO A 52 -14.93 9.70 24.51
C PRO A 52 -14.34 9.27 25.86
N ALA A 53 -15.08 9.50 26.94
CA ALA A 53 -14.65 9.10 28.27
C ALA A 53 -14.41 7.58 28.36
N GLY A 54 -13.31 7.18 29.00
CA GLY A 54 -12.94 5.77 29.17
C GLY A 54 -12.26 5.12 27.96
N ILE A 55 -12.03 5.86 26.87
CA ILE A 55 -11.25 5.37 25.72
C ILE A 55 -9.78 5.73 25.89
N ASP A 56 -8.91 4.74 25.68
CA ASP A 56 -7.45 4.86 25.77
C ASP A 56 -6.77 4.73 24.40
N MET A 57 -7.47 4.23 23.38
CA MET A 57 -6.92 4.11 22.03
C MET A 57 -7.99 4.29 20.97
N VAL A 58 -7.61 4.93 19.87
CA VAL A 58 -8.42 5.08 18.66
C VAL A 58 -7.62 4.52 17.50
N GLU A 59 -8.24 3.65 16.70
CA GLU A 59 -7.63 3.08 15.50
C GLU A 59 -8.44 3.52 14.29
N LEU A 60 -7.76 4.12 13.33
CA LEU A 60 -8.31 4.44 12.02
C LEU A 60 -7.88 3.36 11.02
N VAL A 61 -8.85 2.78 10.34
CA VAL A 61 -8.63 1.87 9.22
C VAL A 61 -9.33 2.41 7.98
N LEU A 62 -8.58 2.51 6.88
CA LEU A 62 -9.05 3.03 5.60
C LEU A 62 -9.18 1.89 4.59
N TYR A 63 -10.33 1.85 3.91
CA TYR A 63 -10.65 0.89 2.86
C TYR A 63 -10.95 1.60 1.54
N GLY A 64 -10.61 0.95 0.43
CA GLY A 64 -10.94 1.42 -0.92
C GLY A 64 -12.34 1.05 -1.39
N SER A 65 -13.13 0.38 -0.54
CA SER A 65 -14.53 0.01 -0.79
C SER A 65 -15.27 -0.16 0.53
N ALA A 66 -16.61 -0.17 0.49
CA ALA A 66 -17.46 -0.59 1.62
C ALA A 66 -17.29 -2.06 2.05
N ASP A 67 -16.72 -2.90 1.19
CA ASP A 67 -16.40 -4.29 1.51
C ASP A 67 -15.16 -4.38 2.41
N PHE A 68 -15.36 -4.90 3.62
CA PHE A 68 -14.35 -5.02 4.67
C PHE A 68 -13.52 -6.30 4.60
N ASP A 69 -13.92 -7.28 3.78
CA ASP A 69 -13.13 -8.50 3.56
C ASP A 69 -11.91 -8.19 2.68
N LYS A 70 -11.92 -7.05 1.99
CA LYS A 70 -10.77 -6.57 1.23
C LYS A 70 -9.72 -5.98 2.16
N LYS A 71 -8.46 -6.22 1.78
CA LYS A 71 -7.29 -5.65 2.47
C LYS A 71 -7.42 -4.13 2.61
N SER A 72 -7.21 -3.64 3.83
CA SER A 72 -7.18 -2.21 4.12
C SER A 72 -6.05 -1.52 3.33
N LEU A 73 -6.31 -0.28 2.93
CA LEU A 73 -5.33 0.57 2.25
C LEU A 73 -4.32 1.15 3.24
N PHE A 74 -4.79 1.46 4.45
CA PHE A 74 -4.02 2.10 5.50
C PHE A 74 -4.64 1.82 6.87
N ALA A 75 -3.78 1.73 7.89
CA ALA A 75 -4.20 1.68 9.28
C ALA A 75 -3.22 2.51 10.12
N ALA A 76 -3.76 3.27 11.07
CA ALA A 76 -2.98 4.02 12.05
C ALA A 76 -3.75 4.09 13.35
N ASN A 77 -3.04 4.33 14.45
CA ASN A 77 -3.67 4.45 15.76
C ASN A 77 -3.11 5.62 16.55
N TYR A 78 -3.95 6.11 17.45
CA TYR A 78 -3.59 7.01 18.52
C TYR A 78 -3.76 6.25 19.84
N ARG A 79 -2.77 6.39 20.72
CA ARG A 79 -2.81 5.83 22.07
C ARG A 79 -2.62 6.95 23.06
N LYS A 80 -3.53 7.02 24.02
CA LYS A 80 -3.51 8.02 25.06
C LYS A 80 -2.26 7.83 25.92
N PRO A 81 -1.37 8.83 26.01
CA PRO A 81 -0.23 8.76 26.92
C PRO A 81 -0.69 8.65 28.38
N ALA A 82 0.15 8.06 29.23
CA ALA A 82 -0.07 8.09 30.67
C ALA A 82 -0.22 9.56 31.14
N ASP A 83 -1.17 9.80 32.06
CA ASP A 83 -1.44 11.11 32.68
C ASP A 83 -1.95 12.22 31.74
N TYR A 84 -2.23 11.92 30.47
CA TYR A 84 -2.74 12.90 29.52
C TYR A 84 -4.23 13.17 29.78
N GLN A 85 -4.59 14.44 30.06
CA GLN A 85 -5.95 14.84 30.44
C GLN A 85 -6.78 15.35 29.26
N GLU A 86 -6.17 15.63 28.11
CA GLU A 86 -6.91 16.11 26.96
C GLU A 86 -7.82 15.01 26.39
N GLN A 87 -9.05 15.40 26.08
CA GLN A 87 -10.08 14.54 25.50
C GLN A 87 -10.08 14.68 23.98
N SER A 88 -8.89 14.67 23.39
CA SER A 88 -8.69 14.78 21.94
C SER A 88 -7.75 13.69 21.46
N PHE A 89 -7.88 13.34 20.19
CA PHE A 89 -6.93 12.49 19.49
C PHE A 89 -6.53 13.15 18.17
N SER A 90 -5.31 12.84 17.72
CA SER A 90 -4.79 13.25 16.43
C SER A 90 -4.06 12.07 15.79
N ILE A 91 -4.54 11.62 14.63
CA ILE A 91 -3.97 10.50 13.88
C ILE A 91 -3.41 11.03 12.56
N PRO A 92 -2.09 10.91 12.31
CA PRO A 92 -1.52 11.23 11.00
C PRO A 92 -1.88 10.17 9.96
N VAL A 93 -2.47 10.61 8.87
CA VAL A 93 -2.80 9.79 7.70
C VAL A 93 -1.78 10.06 6.61
N ASN A 94 -0.75 9.21 6.60
CA ASN A 94 0.36 9.31 5.66
C ASN A 94 0.06 8.66 4.30
N TYR A 95 -1.11 8.05 4.14
CA TYR A 95 -1.59 7.48 2.89
C TYR A 95 -2.26 8.54 2.03
N VAL A 96 -1.71 8.78 0.84
CA VAL A 96 -2.21 9.80 -0.09
C VAL A 96 -3.41 9.25 -0.85
N LEU A 97 -4.57 9.90 -0.68
CA LEU A 97 -5.81 9.54 -1.35
C LEU A 97 -5.80 10.01 -2.81
N ARG A 98 -6.32 9.19 -3.71
CA ARG A 98 -6.68 9.64 -5.07
C ARG A 98 -7.94 10.47 -4.99
N GLY A 99 -7.97 11.62 -5.66
CA GLY A 99 -9.19 12.42 -5.78
C GLY A 99 -10.22 11.78 -6.71
N ASN A 100 -11.45 12.28 -6.66
CA ASN A 100 -12.62 11.74 -7.38
C ASN A 100 -12.97 10.27 -7.03
N ASN A 101 -12.42 9.74 -5.94
CA ASN A 101 -12.72 8.39 -5.44
C ASN A 101 -13.50 8.45 -4.12
N GLN A 102 -14.10 7.32 -3.76
CA GLN A 102 -14.75 7.10 -2.47
C GLN A 102 -13.90 6.15 -1.61
N TYR A 103 -13.93 6.37 -0.30
CA TYR A 103 -13.21 5.55 0.68
C TYR A 103 -14.08 5.27 1.87
N THR A 104 -13.95 4.08 2.44
CA THR A 104 -14.63 3.72 3.68
C THR A 104 -13.67 3.85 4.84
N LEU A 105 -14.05 4.63 5.85
CA LEU A 105 -13.28 4.79 7.08
C LEU A 105 -13.96 3.99 8.19
N ARG A 106 -13.15 3.24 8.94
CA ARG A 106 -13.56 2.61 10.19
C ARG A 106 -12.72 3.20 11.31
N ILE A 107 -13.40 3.73 12.32
CA ILE A 107 -12.78 4.31 13.51
C ILE A 107 -13.18 3.43 14.69
N ASN A 108 -12.23 2.65 15.20
CA ASN A 108 -12.40 1.74 16.32
C ASN A 108 -11.94 2.44 17.61
N TYR A 109 -12.76 2.37 18.65
CA TYR A 109 -12.51 2.93 19.96
C TYR A 109 -12.24 1.81 20.95
N PHE A 110 -11.11 1.87 21.64
CA PHE A 110 -10.72 0.84 22.60
C PHE A 110 -10.64 1.42 24.02
N ARG A 111 -11.27 0.71 24.96
CA ARG A 111 -11.19 1.00 26.39
C ARG A 111 -10.28 0.01 27.10
N PRO A 112 -9.76 0.30 28.29
CA PRO A 112 -9.13 -0.70 29.13
C PRO A 112 -10.03 -1.92 29.32
N ALA A 113 -9.49 -3.12 29.08
CA ALA A 113 -10.20 -4.37 29.33
C ALA A 113 -10.29 -4.60 30.86
N SER A 114 -11.44 -5.08 31.33
CA SER A 114 -11.58 -5.48 32.73
C SER A 114 -10.80 -6.76 32.99
N ARG A 115 -10.46 -7.03 34.26
CA ARG A 115 -9.76 -8.28 34.64
C ARG A 115 -10.59 -9.51 34.29
N GLU A 116 -11.91 -9.42 34.45
CA GLU A 116 -12.87 -10.46 34.11
C GLU A 116 -12.87 -10.75 32.60
N GLU A 117 -12.84 -9.70 31.76
CA GLU A 117 -12.78 -9.86 30.31
C GLU A 117 -11.48 -10.52 29.85
N VAL A 118 -10.34 -10.11 30.42
CA VAL A 118 -9.04 -10.73 30.13
C VAL A 118 -9.00 -12.19 30.57
N ASN A 119 -9.58 -12.51 31.74
CA ASN A 119 -9.66 -13.89 32.22
C ASN A 119 -10.54 -14.76 31.31
N LEU A 120 -11.71 -14.27 30.90
CA LEU A 120 -12.60 -14.96 29.97
C LEU A 120 -11.93 -15.19 28.61
N LEU A 121 -11.22 -14.19 28.10
CA LEU A 121 -10.43 -14.31 26.88
C LEU A 121 -9.36 -15.41 27.01
N GLY A 122 -8.65 -15.46 28.14
CA GLY A 122 -7.67 -16.50 28.41
C GLY A 122 -8.27 -17.90 28.44
N ILE A 123 -9.44 -18.07 29.06
CA ILE A 123 -10.19 -19.34 29.06
C ILE A 123 -10.57 -19.74 27.64
N MET A 124 -11.16 -18.82 26.86
CA MET A 124 -11.59 -19.09 25.48
C MET A 124 -10.42 -19.49 24.57
N ILE A 125 -9.30 -18.77 24.63
CA ILE A 125 -8.12 -19.08 23.82
C ILE A 125 -7.55 -20.44 24.22
N ARG A 126 -7.47 -20.72 25.53
CA ARG A 126 -7.00 -22.01 26.04
C ARG A 126 -7.89 -23.15 25.56
N GLU A 127 -9.21 -23.04 25.71
CA GLU A 127 -10.15 -24.07 25.25
C GLU A 127 -10.03 -24.32 23.75
N ALA A 128 -9.84 -23.26 22.95
CA ALA A 128 -9.63 -23.38 21.51
C ALA A 128 -8.31 -24.09 21.16
N ILE A 129 -7.22 -23.79 21.89
CA ILE A 129 -5.93 -24.47 21.75
C ILE A 129 -6.05 -25.94 22.15
N ASP A 130 -6.66 -26.23 23.30
CA ASP A 130 -6.83 -27.58 23.84
C ASP A 130 -7.67 -28.42 22.86
N ALA A 131 -8.78 -27.88 22.37
CA ALA A 131 -9.63 -28.51 21.37
C ALA A 131 -8.84 -28.79 20.07
N TYR A 132 -8.09 -27.82 19.57
CA TYR A 132 -7.28 -27.98 18.37
C TYR A 132 -6.22 -29.07 18.52
N LEU A 133 -5.48 -29.07 19.63
CA LEU A 133 -4.44 -30.05 19.92
C LEU A 133 -5.02 -31.46 20.04
N ASN A 134 -6.15 -31.61 20.74
CA ASN A 134 -6.85 -32.90 20.88
C ASN A 134 -7.39 -33.41 19.53
N MET A 135 -7.98 -32.53 18.70
CA MET A 135 -8.43 -32.88 17.35
C MET A 135 -7.28 -33.24 16.40
N SER A 136 -6.08 -32.74 16.69
CA SER A 136 -4.87 -33.03 15.91
C SER A 136 -4.22 -34.35 16.29
N VAL A 137 -4.80 -35.13 17.21
CA VAL A 137 -4.32 -36.48 17.55
C VAL A 137 -5.00 -37.51 16.66
N VAL A 138 -4.21 -38.36 16.00
CA VAL A 138 -4.69 -39.50 15.22
C VAL A 138 -4.34 -40.79 15.93
N SER A 139 -5.37 -41.54 16.32
CA SER A 139 -5.24 -42.87 16.94
C SER A 139 -5.42 -43.96 15.88
N GLY A 140 -4.34 -44.66 15.57
CA GLY A 140 -4.35 -45.90 14.79
C GLY A 140 -4.34 -47.15 15.67
N ARG A 141 -4.50 -48.34 15.08
CA ARG A 141 -4.53 -49.62 15.84
C ARG A 141 -3.33 -49.81 16.77
N ASN A 142 -2.14 -49.38 16.35
CA ASN A 142 -0.88 -49.58 17.10
C ASN A 142 -0.03 -48.29 17.20
N SER A 143 -0.63 -47.11 17.00
CA SER A 143 0.13 -45.84 17.02
C SER A 143 -0.76 -44.66 17.37
N VAL A 144 -0.21 -43.74 18.14
CA VAL A 144 -0.76 -42.39 18.35
C VAL A 144 0.21 -41.40 17.72
N SER A 145 -0.28 -40.54 16.84
CA SER A 145 0.55 -39.56 16.11
C SER A 145 -0.17 -38.22 15.95
N LEU A 146 0.59 -37.18 15.62
CA LEU A 146 0.02 -35.89 15.22
C LEU A 146 -0.53 -35.97 13.79
N ALA A 147 -1.64 -35.30 13.54
CA ALA A 147 -2.32 -35.23 12.24
C ALA A 147 -1.53 -34.40 11.22
N LYS A 148 -0.73 -33.44 11.70
CA LYS A 148 -0.01 -32.46 10.88
C LYS A 148 1.43 -32.31 11.35
N HIS A 149 2.26 -31.79 10.47
CA HIS A 149 3.65 -31.48 10.79
C HIS A 149 3.75 -30.40 11.89
N PRO A 150 4.67 -30.52 12.87
CA PRO A 150 4.86 -29.56 13.98
C PRO A 150 4.86 -28.09 13.57
N ARG A 151 5.54 -27.77 12.46
CA ARG A 151 5.59 -26.41 11.90
C ARG A 151 4.22 -25.84 11.52
N LEU A 152 3.38 -26.65 10.87
CA LEU A 152 2.02 -26.22 10.51
C LEU A 152 1.15 -26.10 11.74
N MET A 153 1.29 -27.02 12.70
CA MET A 153 0.55 -26.93 13.96
C MET A 153 0.85 -25.66 14.73
N ARG A 154 2.14 -25.27 14.84
CA ARG A 154 2.51 -23.99 15.46
C ARG A 154 1.85 -22.81 14.76
N GLN A 155 1.89 -22.77 13.42
CA GLN A 155 1.26 -21.69 12.66
C GLN A 155 -0.26 -21.63 12.87
N GLU A 156 -0.94 -22.78 12.97
CA GLU A 156 -2.38 -22.83 13.26
C GLU A 156 -2.69 -22.41 14.70
N LEU A 157 -1.85 -22.78 15.67
CA LEU A 157 -1.92 -22.28 17.04
C LEU A 157 -1.75 -20.75 17.08
N ASP A 158 -0.76 -20.20 16.37
CA ASP A 158 -0.55 -18.74 16.26
C ASP A 158 -1.83 -18.06 15.73
N GLN A 159 -2.45 -18.64 14.70
CA GLN A 159 -3.69 -18.13 14.13
C GLN A 159 -4.88 -18.19 15.09
N ILE A 160 -4.98 -19.25 15.92
CA ILE A 160 -6.03 -19.35 16.95
C ILE A 160 -5.91 -18.18 17.93
N VAL A 161 -4.70 -17.90 18.42
CA VAL A 161 -4.44 -16.78 19.32
C VAL A 161 -4.70 -15.44 18.63
N SER A 162 -4.20 -15.24 17.41
CA SER A 162 -4.44 -14.00 16.64
C SER A 162 -5.92 -13.71 16.41
N LYS A 163 -6.73 -14.75 16.13
CA LYS A 163 -8.18 -14.62 16.00
C LYS A 163 -8.86 -14.31 17.34
N GLY A 164 -8.44 -14.97 18.42
CA GLY A 164 -8.96 -14.67 19.76
C GLY A 164 -8.69 -13.22 20.18
N LEU A 165 -7.56 -12.66 19.75
CA LEU A 165 -7.15 -11.29 20.03
C LEU A 165 -7.73 -10.24 19.06
N GLU A 166 -8.61 -10.60 18.12
CA GLU A 166 -9.09 -9.69 17.08
C GLU A 166 -9.69 -8.39 17.64
N LEU A 167 -10.44 -8.49 18.74
CA LEU A 167 -11.10 -7.37 19.42
C LEU A 167 -10.22 -6.70 20.49
N TYR A 168 -9.00 -7.19 20.69
CA TYR A 168 -8.10 -6.74 21.75
C TYR A 168 -6.84 -6.10 21.16
N ARG A 169 -6.33 -5.07 21.83
CA ARG A 169 -5.08 -4.39 21.49
C ARG A 169 -4.27 -4.19 22.74
N ASN A 170 -2.96 -4.33 22.63
CA ASN A 170 -2.06 -4.01 23.71
C ASN A 170 -1.86 -2.48 23.82
N LYS A 171 -1.91 -1.93 25.04
CA LYS A 171 -1.77 -0.49 25.29
C LYS A 171 -0.43 0.09 24.86
N ILE A 172 0.65 -0.68 24.95
CA ILE A 172 2.00 -0.27 24.50
C ILE A 172 2.33 -0.77 23.08
N GLY A 173 1.46 -1.58 22.47
CA GLY A 173 1.58 -2.08 21.10
C GLY A 173 2.47 -3.28 20.91
N VAL A 174 2.63 -4.06 21.96
CA VAL A 174 3.17 -5.40 21.83
C VAL A 174 2.12 -6.28 21.15
N GLU A 175 2.44 -6.78 19.98
CA GLU A 175 1.64 -7.80 19.30
C GLU A 175 2.06 -9.18 19.79
N PHE A 176 1.15 -10.16 19.71
CA PHE A 176 1.51 -11.53 20.06
C PHE A 176 2.56 -12.03 19.06
N PRO A 177 3.78 -12.38 19.51
CA PRO A 177 4.89 -12.72 18.62
C PRO A 177 4.74 -14.08 17.93
N GLY A 178 3.70 -14.85 18.29
CA GLY A 178 3.62 -16.27 17.99
C GLY A 178 4.17 -17.13 19.13
N PHE A 179 3.87 -18.42 19.10
CA PHE A 179 4.41 -19.39 20.03
C PHE A 179 5.91 -19.58 19.82
N SER A 180 6.62 -19.76 20.94
CA SER A 180 8.08 -19.86 20.96
C SER A 180 8.60 -21.14 20.29
N ASP A 181 9.92 -21.20 20.11
CA ASP A 181 10.59 -22.41 19.67
C ASP A 181 10.52 -23.55 20.71
N LEU A 182 10.19 -23.26 21.98
CA LEU A 182 9.97 -24.30 23.00
C LEU A 182 8.71 -25.11 22.67
N VAL A 183 7.63 -24.44 22.28
CA VAL A 183 6.37 -25.07 21.83
C VAL A 183 6.64 -25.90 20.58
N TYR A 184 7.40 -25.36 19.62
CA TYR A 184 7.83 -26.09 18.43
C TYR A 184 8.61 -27.36 18.76
N ASN A 185 9.63 -27.25 19.62
CA ASN A 185 10.47 -28.38 20.03
C ASN A 185 9.66 -29.46 20.77
N LYS A 186 8.66 -29.07 21.59
CA LYS A 186 7.76 -30.03 22.25
C LYS A 186 6.87 -30.74 21.25
N LEU A 187 6.33 -30.03 20.25
CA LEU A 187 5.60 -30.65 19.13
C LEU A 187 6.48 -31.63 18.33
N GLU A 188 7.73 -31.29 18.04
CA GLU A 188 8.68 -32.22 17.39
C GLU A 188 8.93 -33.47 18.24
N ARG A 189 9.13 -33.31 19.55
CA ARG A 189 9.30 -34.47 20.46
C ARG A 189 8.08 -35.38 20.45
N ILE A 190 6.87 -34.83 20.50
CA ILE A 190 5.62 -35.60 20.40
C ILE A 190 5.55 -36.35 19.07
N ASN A 191 5.91 -35.68 17.98
CA ASN A 191 5.98 -36.30 16.66
C ASN A 191 7.01 -37.45 16.61
N ASP A 192 8.21 -37.25 17.13
CA ASP A 192 9.28 -38.27 17.14
C ASP A 192 8.94 -39.49 18.02
N LEU A 193 8.20 -39.28 19.12
CA LEU A 193 7.70 -40.36 19.96
C LEU A 193 6.75 -41.28 19.18
N SER A 194 5.96 -40.72 18.26
CA SER A 194 5.09 -41.53 17.38
C SER A 194 5.88 -42.42 16.41
N LEU A 195 7.11 -42.02 16.04
CA LEU A 195 7.96 -42.70 15.06
C LEU A 195 8.86 -43.77 15.69
N ARG A 196 9.35 -43.54 16.93
CA ARG A 196 10.26 -44.46 17.63
C ARG A 196 9.53 -45.63 18.28
N ARG A 197 8.92 -46.49 17.45
CA ARG A 197 8.25 -47.76 17.83
C ARG A 197 9.12 -48.73 18.66
N ALA A 198 10.44 -48.56 18.67
CA ALA A 198 11.40 -49.57 19.12
C ALA A 198 11.82 -49.50 20.60
N ARG A 199 11.62 -48.39 21.32
CA ARG A 199 12.08 -48.27 22.72
C ARG A 199 11.10 -48.78 23.77
N PHE A 200 9.81 -48.82 23.47
CA PHE A 200 8.77 -49.26 24.42
C PHE A 200 8.72 -50.79 24.55
N ASN A 201 8.97 -51.54 23.48
CA ASN A 201 9.10 -53.01 23.51
C ASN A 201 10.20 -53.55 24.44
N ILE A 202 11.14 -52.71 24.89
CA ILE A 202 12.26 -53.10 25.77
C ILE A 202 11.92 -52.80 27.24
N LEU A 203 10.95 -51.91 27.50
CA LEU A 203 10.53 -51.45 28.82
C LEU A 203 9.29 -52.17 29.35
N SER A 204 8.54 -52.89 28.50
CA SER A 204 7.37 -53.67 28.89
C SER A 204 7.81 -54.85 29.79
N LYS A 205 7.46 -54.82 31.07
CA LYS A 205 7.50 -56.04 31.91
C LYS A 205 6.43 -57.01 31.41
N GLU A 206 6.70 -58.31 31.47
CA GLU A 206 5.76 -59.36 31.07
C GLU A 206 4.38 -59.11 31.74
N GLY A 207 3.38 -58.76 30.91
CA GLY A 207 1.97 -58.62 31.34
C GLY A 207 1.36 -57.21 31.26
N GLU A 208 2.13 -56.14 31.04
CA GLU A 208 1.58 -54.80 30.81
C GLU A 208 1.22 -54.55 29.34
N ASP A 209 0.05 -53.95 29.09
CA ASP A 209 -0.39 -53.55 27.75
C ASP A 209 0.47 -52.37 27.25
N ASP A 210 1.49 -52.69 26.46
CA ASP A 210 2.45 -51.75 25.86
C ASP A 210 1.75 -50.59 25.12
N MET A 211 0.53 -50.83 24.59
CA MET A 211 -0.25 -49.77 23.95
C MET A 211 -0.83 -48.78 24.95
N ALA A 212 -1.31 -49.25 26.11
CA ALA A 212 -1.83 -48.38 27.16
C ALA A 212 -0.74 -47.44 27.71
N LEU A 213 0.48 -47.95 27.89
CA LEU A 213 1.63 -47.15 28.34
C LEU A 213 2.02 -46.06 27.31
N ARG A 214 1.96 -46.38 26.01
CA ARG A 214 2.24 -45.42 24.93
C ARG A 214 1.20 -44.31 24.86
N VAL A 215 -0.08 -44.66 24.97
CA VAL A 215 -1.18 -43.69 24.99
C VAL A 215 -1.03 -42.76 26.19
N ALA A 216 -0.76 -43.31 27.37
CA ALA A 216 -0.54 -42.52 28.58
C ALA A 216 0.64 -41.55 28.44
N PHE A 217 1.77 -42.01 27.90
CA PHE A 217 2.95 -41.15 27.70
C PHE A 217 2.72 -40.06 26.64
N PHE A 218 2.02 -40.39 25.55
CA PHE A 218 1.64 -39.41 24.53
C PHE A 218 0.71 -38.35 25.13
N GLN A 219 -0.32 -38.79 25.86
CA GLN A 219 -1.29 -37.92 26.52
C GLN A 219 -0.61 -36.97 27.52
N GLN A 220 0.33 -37.48 28.33
CA GLN A 220 1.11 -36.65 29.24
C GLN A 220 1.91 -35.57 28.49
N ASN A 221 2.56 -35.91 27.37
CA ASN A 221 3.29 -34.92 26.59
C ASN A 221 2.36 -33.88 25.92
N LEU A 222 1.14 -34.29 25.55
CA LEU A 222 0.12 -33.39 25.01
C LEU A 222 -0.38 -32.41 26.09
N GLU A 223 -0.62 -32.90 27.30
CA GLU A 223 -1.01 -32.07 28.45
C GLU A 223 0.07 -31.06 28.82
N ASP A 224 1.34 -31.48 28.83
CA ASP A 224 2.47 -30.56 29.01
C ASP A 224 2.49 -29.47 27.93
N LEU A 225 2.23 -29.82 26.67
CA LEU A 225 2.18 -28.88 25.55
C LEU A 225 1.04 -27.86 25.73
N GLN A 226 -0.15 -28.34 26.12
CA GLN A 226 -1.29 -27.49 26.43
C GLN A 226 -0.95 -26.48 27.54
N GLN A 227 -0.28 -26.94 28.60
CA GLN A 227 0.18 -26.06 29.68
C GLN A 227 1.21 -25.03 29.18
N MET A 228 2.19 -25.44 28.36
CA MET A 228 3.16 -24.52 27.77
C MET A 228 2.48 -23.44 26.93
N CYS A 229 1.55 -23.82 26.06
CA CYS A 229 0.78 -22.86 25.27
C CYS A 229 -0.03 -21.91 26.15
N ALA A 230 -0.71 -22.43 27.18
CA ALA A 230 -1.47 -21.62 28.11
C ALA A 230 -0.58 -20.62 28.87
N HIS A 231 0.64 -21.01 29.26
CA HIS A 231 1.58 -20.11 29.91
C HIS A 231 2.05 -18.97 28.99
N GLU A 232 2.40 -19.26 27.73
CA GLU A 232 2.81 -18.22 26.78
C GLU A 232 1.67 -17.26 26.45
N VAL A 233 0.45 -17.76 26.29
CA VAL A 233 -0.75 -16.91 26.12
C VAL A 233 -0.97 -16.05 27.35
N ASN A 234 -0.95 -16.63 28.55
CA ASN A 234 -1.16 -15.87 29.79
C ASN A 234 -0.08 -14.82 30.04
N GLN A 235 1.17 -15.10 29.64
CA GLN A 235 2.24 -14.11 29.70
C GLN A 235 1.93 -12.91 28.81
N PHE A 236 1.37 -13.13 27.62
CA PHE A 236 0.90 -12.05 26.75
C PHE A 236 -0.35 -11.34 27.30
N LEU A 237 -1.32 -12.08 27.83
CA LEU A 237 -2.53 -11.50 28.41
C LEU A 237 -2.27 -10.71 29.71
N GLY A 238 -1.11 -10.93 30.35
CA GLY A 238 -0.67 -10.17 31.51
C GLY A 238 -0.29 -8.73 31.23
N PHE A 239 -0.18 -8.31 29.97
CA PHE A 239 0.00 -6.90 29.61
C PHE A 239 -1.32 -6.12 29.71
N ASP A 240 -1.22 -4.78 29.78
CA ASP A 240 -2.39 -3.91 29.73
C ASP A 240 -3.09 -4.02 28.37
N LEU A 241 -4.20 -4.78 28.34
CA LEU A 241 -5.04 -4.94 27.18
C LEU A 241 -6.15 -3.91 27.14
N LEU A 242 -6.45 -3.48 25.91
CA LEU A 242 -7.60 -2.67 25.56
C LEU A 242 -8.56 -3.54 24.75
N VAL A 243 -9.85 -3.38 24.97
CA VAL A 243 -10.92 -4.10 24.27
C VAL A 243 -11.72 -3.11 23.42
N LEU A 244 -12.16 -3.56 22.24
CA LEU A 244 -13.02 -2.79 21.36
C LEU A 244 -14.33 -2.43 22.08
N ALA A 245 -14.56 -1.13 22.28
CA ALA A 245 -15.76 -0.60 22.92
C ALA A 245 -16.81 -0.17 21.89
N ASP A 246 -16.36 0.50 20.82
CA ASP A 246 -17.23 1.01 19.76
C ASP A 246 -16.50 1.01 18.42
N SER A 247 -17.25 0.93 17.32
CA SER A 247 -16.74 0.99 15.96
C SER A 247 -17.66 1.86 15.12
N ARG A 248 -17.11 2.96 14.61
CA ARG A 248 -17.84 3.91 13.77
C ARG A 248 -17.38 3.76 12.33
N VAL A 249 -18.34 3.60 11.44
CA VAL A 249 -18.10 3.40 10.01
C VAL A 249 -18.65 4.59 9.24
N LEU A 250 -17.83 5.11 8.33
CA LEU A 250 -18.17 6.11 7.33
C LEU A 250 -18.01 5.46 5.95
N PRO A 251 -19.08 4.87 5.39
CA PRO A 251 -19.01 4.18 4.11
C PRO A 251 -18.93 5.16 2.95
N ASP A 252 -18.15 4.80 1.92
CA ASP A 252 -18.11 5.46 0.61
C ASP A 252 -17.98 6.99 0.66
N TYR A 253 -17.15 7.47 1.60
CA TYR A 253 -16.93 8.89 1.83
C TYR A 253 -16.10 9.50 0.69
N PRO A 254 -16.55 10.59 0.05
CA PRO A 254 -15.91 11.14 -1.13
C PRO A 254 -14.58 11.84 -0.78
N SER A 255 -13.62 11.75 -1.69
CA SER A 255 -12.40 12.56 -1.69
C SER A 255 -12.57 13.85 -2.50
N GLU A 256 -11.71 14.82 -2.25
CA GLU A 256 -11.69 16.10 -2.97
C GLU A 256 -11.66 15.87 -4.48
N PRO A 257 -12.46 16.62 -5.25
CA PRO A 257 -12.44 16.51 -6.68
C PRO A 257 -11.08 17.00 -7.21
N THR A 258 -10.44 16.19 -8.04
CA THR A 258 -9.17 16.55 -8.70
C THR A 258 -9.45 16.86 -10.17
N ARG A 259 -8.77 17.86 -10.70
CA ARG A 259 -8.98 18.30 -12.08
C ARG A 259 -8.32 17.32 -13.04
N ASN A 260 -9.13 16.68 -13.88
CA ASN A 260 -8.61 15.98 -15.04
C ASN A 260 -8.12 17.02 -16.05
N THR A 261 -6.83 16.99 -16.37
CA THR A 261 -6.22 17.86 -17.38
C THR A 261 -5.70 17.02 -18.53
N LEU A 262 -5.82 17.54 -19.75
CA LEU A 262 -5.16 16.98 -20.91
C LEU A 262 -3.99 17.91 -21.27
N PRO A 263 -2.75 17.48 -21.03
CA PRO A 263 -1.59 18.28 -21.39
C PRO A 263 -1.42 18.32 -22.91
N ILE A 264 -1.42 19.53 -23.46
CA ILE A 264 -1.04 19.79 -24.85
C ILE A 264 0.42 20.22 -24.87
N ASN A 265 1.18 19.68 -25.81
CA ASN A 265 2.57 20.03 -26.02
C ASN A 265 2.74 20.79 -27.34
N PHE A 266 3.61 21.81 -27.30
CA PHE A 266 4.04 22.56 -28.47
C PHE A 266 5.55 22.72 -28.41
N GLY A 267 6.24 22.35 -29.47
CA GLY A 267 7.68 22.25 -29.42
C GLY A 267 8.34 22.34 -30.77
N PHE A 268 9.65 22.16 -30.74
CA PHE A 268 10.49 22.07 -31.91
C PHE A 268 11.32 20.80 -31.80
N GLY A 269 11.44 20.04 -32.87
CA GLY A 269 12.22 18.82 -32.82
C GLY A 269 12.73 18.37 -34.17
N GLY A 270 13.80 17.59 -34.11
CA GLY A 270 14.56 17.12 -35.24
C GLY A 270 14.28 15.66 -35.53
N ILE A 271 14.14 15.35 -36.82
CA ILE A 271 14.11 13.98 -37.30
C ILE A 271 15.48 13.66 -37.89
N TYR A 272 16.06 12.57 -37.40
CA TYR A 272 17.30 12.06 -37.95
C TYR A 272 17.04 11.37 -39.30
N ASN A 273 17.79 11.75 -40.33
CA ASN A 273 17.68 11.15 -41.65
C ASN A 273 18.73 10.03 -41.85
N LYS A 274 20.01 10.41 -41.88
CA LYS A 274 21.17 9.56 -42.21
C LYS A 274 22.46 10.20 -41.66
N GLY A 275 23.48 9.42 -41.28
CA GLY A 275 24.76 9.96 -40.82
C GLY A 275 25.43 9.22 -39.65
N GLY A 276 26.74 9.38 -39.52
CA GLY A 276 27.51 8.99 -38.32
C GLY A 276 27.79 10.18 -37.41
N PHE A 277 28.59 10.01 -36.35
CA PHE A 277 28.95 11.10 -35.42
C PHE A 277 29.64 12.31 -36.08
N SER A 278 30.24 12.16 -37.27
CA SER A 278 30.91 13.23 -38.02
C SER A 278 30.01 13.96 -39.02
N ASP A 279 28.94 13.32 -39.52
CA ASP A 279 28.15 13.81 -40.66
C ASP A 279 26.67 13.49 -40.46
N ILE A 280 26.05 14.12 -39.47
CA ILE A 280 24.62 13.94 -39.15
C ILE A 280 23.76 14.80 -40.09
N SER A 281 22.91 14.16 -40.89
CA SER A 281 21.81 14.81 -41.61
C SER A 281 20.52 14.71 -40.79
N TYR A 282 19.96 15.86 -40.47
CA TYR A 282 18.67 16.01 -39.80
C TYR A 282 17.94 17.21 -40.38
N ASP A 283 16.62 17.22 -40.24
CA ASP A 283 15.79 18.41 -40.45
C ASP A 283 14.88 18.58 -39.22
N SER A 284 14.42 19.80 -39.00
CA SER A 284 13.76 20.21 -37.77
C SER A 284 12.52 21.05 -38.04
N ALA A 285 11.44 20.75 -37.32
CA ALA A 285 10.15 21.38 -37.53
C ALA A 285 9.44 21.63 -36.20
N PRO A 286 8.54 22.63 -36.16
CA PRO A 286 7.62 22.79 -35.06
C PRO A 286 6.59 21.65 -35.05
N TYR A 287 6.25 21.17 -33.86
CA TYR A 287 5.23 20.13 -33.67
C TYR A 287 4.26 20.49 -32.55
N ALA A 288 3.08 19.89 -32.62
CA ALA A 288 2.04 19.98 -31.62
C ALA A 288 1.43 18.61 -31.35
N GLY A 289 0.99 18.37 -30.12
CA GLY A 289 0.41 17.10 -29.76
C GLY A 289 -0.20 17.08 -28.37
N ILE A 290 -0.64 15.89 -27.98
CA ILE A 290 -1.17 15.61 -26.65
C ILE A 290 -0.22 14.69 -25.93
N SER A 291 -0.16 14.80 -24.61
CA SER A 291 0.64 13.89 -23.79
C SER A 291 -0.15 13.30 -22.65
N PHE A 292 0.04 12.00 -22.45
CA PHE A 292 -0.59 11.21 -21.41
C PHE A 292 0.45 10.97 -20.31
N PRO A 293 0.29 11.59 -19.13
CA PRO A 293 1.22 11.38 -18.03
C PRO A 293 1.12 9.93 -17.53
N LEU A 294 2.27 9.33 -17.24
CA LEU A 294 2.36 7.94 -16.75
C LEU A 294 2.18 7.81 -15.24
N GLY A 295 2.15 8.93 -14.51
CA GLY A 295 1.95 8.94 -13.07
C GLY A 295 1.44 10.28 -12.57
N ASN A 296 0.63 10.23 -11.51
CA ASN A 296 0.21 11.43 -10.78
C ASN A 296 1.37 11.87 -9.85
N PRO A 297 1.82 13.14 -9.89
CA PRO A 297 2.87 13.66 -9.02
C PRO A 297 2.67 13.44 -7.51
N ALA A 298 1.41 13.40 -7.05
CA ALA A 298 1.10 13.18 -5.64
C ALA A 298 1.19 11.70 -5.21
N LEU A 299 1.10 10.76 -6.16
CA LEU A 299 0.98 9.32 -5.88
C LEU A 299 2.18 8.51 -6.40
N ALA A 300 2.84 8.99 -7.45
CA ALA A 300 3.93 8.30 -8.12
C ALA A 300 5.28 8.93 -7.79
N GLY A 301 6.34 8.11 -7.74
CA GLY A 301 7.70 8.61 -7.57
C GLY A 301 8.14 9.56 -8.69
N LYS A 302 9.12 10.42 -8.41
CA LYS A 302 9.61 11.52 -9.29
C LYS A 302 9.81 11.10 -10.75
N PHE A 303 10.35 9.92 -10.99
CA PHE A 303 10.58 9.43 -12.35
C PHE A 303 9.26 9.20 -13.10
N ARG A 304 8.34 8.42 -12.53
CA ARG A 304 7.06 8.09 -13.18
C ARG A 304 6.14 9.31 -13.33
N SER A 305 6.13 10.20 -12.34
CA SER A 305 5.33 11.43 -12.42
C SER A 305 5.83 12.44 -13.46
N ASN A 306 7.13 12.40 -13.78
CA ASN A 306 7.71 13.22 -14.85
C ASN A 306 7.68 12.54 -16.23
N SER A 307 7.20 11.30 -16.32
CA SER A 307 7.20 10.51 -17.55
C SER A 307 5.85 10.56 -18.24
N SER A 308 5.85 10.54 -19.56
CA SER A 308 4.64 10.66 -20.38
C SER A 308 4.79 9.96 -21.73
N ILE A 309 3.67 9.58 -22.32
CA ILE A 309 3.61 9.19 -23.74
C ILE A 309 2.96 10.35 -24.48
N SER A 310 3.64 10.85 -25.49
CA SER A 310 3.18 11.95 -26.33
C SER A 310 2.93 11.47 -27.75
N ALA A 311 1.89 12.01 -28.37
CA ALA A 311 1.58 11.77 -29.76
C ALA A 311 1.03 13.05 -30.39
N GLY A 312 1.36 13.26 -31.66
CA GLY A 312 0.96 14.47 -32.36
C GLY A 312 1.44 14.51 -33.79
N LEU A 313 1.51 15.73 -34.33
CA LEU A 313 1.84 16.00 -35.71
C LEU A 313 2.82 17.18 -35.81
N PHE A 314 3.68 17.12 -36.82
CA PHE A 314 4.50 18.26 -37.19
C PHE A 314 3.66 19.25 -38.00
N LEU A 315 3.89 20.54 -37.76
CA LEU A 315 3.13 21.62 -38.39
C LEU A 315 3.65 21.92 -39.81
N THR A 316 4.88 21.53 -40.08
CA THR A 316 5.53 21.65 -41.40
C THR A 316 6.02 20.30 -41.88
N ASN A 317 6.20 20.20 -43.20
CA ASN A 317 6.83 19.05 -43.84
C ASN A 317 8.36 19.20 -43.78
N PHE A 318 9.07 18.10 -44.00
CA PHE A 318 10.53 18.07 -43.94
C PHE A 318 11.14 18.02 -45.34
N ASP A 319 12.30 18.64 -45.50
CA ASP A 319 13.15 18.51 -46.68
C ASP A 319 14.57 18.15 -46.23
N PHE A 320 14.95 16.90 -46.48
CA PHE A 320 16.29 16.41 -46.11
C PHE A 320 17.38 16.73 -47.17
N GLY A 321 17.14 17.67 -48.08
CA GLY A 321 18.13 18.15 -49.05
C GLY A 321 18.26 17.30 -50.31
N ASP A 322 17.37 16.32 -50.50
CA ASP A 322 17.32 15.43 -51.68
C ASP A 322 16.25 15.90 -52.71
N GLY A 323 15.70 17.12 -52.55
CA GLY A 323 14.70 17.72 -53.45
C GLY A 323 13.32 17.07 -53.39
N ARG A 324 13.06 16.28 -52.34
CA ARG A 324 11.81 15.54 -52.12
C ARG A 324 11.18 15.99 -50.80
N GLU A 325 9.95 16.48 -50.88
CA GLU A 325 9.17 16.85 -49.71
C GLU A 325 8.66 15.60 -48.98
N ILE A 326 8.89 15.57 -47.67
CA ILE A 326 8.53 14.46 -46.81
C ILE A 326 7.34 14.87 -45.95
N THR A 327 6.24 14.19 -46.20
CA THR A 327 4.93 14.42 -45.62
C THR A 327 4.61 13.31 -44.61
N GLY A 328 3.34 13.16 -44.25
CA GLY A 328 2.90 12.02 -43.44
C GLY A 328 1.60 11.40 -43.95
N PRO A 329 1.30 10.17 -43.48
CA PRO A 329 0.44 9.25 -44.20
C PRO A 329 -1.06 9.54 -44.12
N LEU A 330 -1.51 10.28 -43.10
CA LEU A 330 -2.94 10.46 -42.82
C LEU A 330 -3.48 11.83 -43.26
N ILE A 331 -2.77 12.91 -42.89
CA ILE A 331 -3.25 14.29 -43.08
C ILE A 331 -2.26 15.15 -43.88
N GLY A 332 -1.37 14.50 -44.65
CA GLY A 332 -0.28 15.18 -45.37
C GLY A 332 0.74 15.84 -44.45
N ARG A 333 0.74 15.50 -43.15
CA ARG A 333 1.68 15.97 -42.14
C ARG A 333 2.35 14.80 -41.44
N PRO A 334 3.67 14.85 -41.22
CA PRO A 334 4.37 13.89 -40.38
C PRO A 334 3.72 13.73 -39.00
N ILE A 335 3.57 12.50 -38.53
CA ILE A 335 3.03 12.19 -37.20
C ILE A 335 4.12 11.60 -36.32
N TYR A 336 4.04 11.83 -35.00
CA TYR A 336 5.04 11.32 -34.06
C TYR A 336 4.39 10.60 -32.88
N VAL A 337 5.14 9.65 -32.31
CA VAL A 337 4.89 9.05 -31.01
C VAL A 337 6.20 9.08 -30.24
N ALA A 338 6.20 9.66 -29.05
CA ALA A 338 7.41 9.84 -28.27
C ALA A 338 7.20 9.63 -26.78
N TYR A 339 8.24 9.12 -26.14
CA TYR A 339 8.36 9.15 -24.69
C TYR A 339 8.85 10.53 -24.27
N GLY A 340 8.05 11.21 -23.45
CA GLY A 340 8.36 12.54 -22.94
C GLY A 340 8.77 12.49 -21.47
N TYR A 341 9.88 13.16 -21.13
CA TYR A 341 10.32 13.36 -19.76
C TYR A 341 10.35 14.85 -19.40
N LYS A 342 9.70 15.20 -18.29
CA LYS A 342 9.63 16.56 -17.76
C LYS A 342 10.95 16.92 -17.06
N THR A 343 11.71 17.82 -17.67
CA THR A 343 13.01 18.27 -17.17
C THR A 343 12.91 19.52 -16.30
N ALA A 344 11.90 20.36 -16.54
CA ALA A 344 11.57 21.53 -15.72
C ALA A 344 10.03 21.75 -15.65
N TYR A 345 9.56 22.77 -14.90
CA TYR A 345 8.13 22.99 -14.62
C TYR A 345 7.21 22.97 -15.85
N PHE A 346 7.67 23.44 -17.00
CA PHE A 346 6.90 23.45 -18.26
C PHE A 346 7.67 22.85 -19.44
N LEU A 347 8.94 22.45 -19.27
CA LEU A 347 9.80 21.95 -20.34
C LEU A 347 9.83 20.42 -20.34
N ARG A 348 9.65 19.83 -21.52
CA ARG A 348 9.76 18.40 -21.75
C ARG A 348 10.76 18.08 -22.85
N PHE A 349 11.51 17.01 -22.62
CA PHE A 349 12.31 16.35 -23.63
C PHE A 349 11.55 15.14 -24.16
N ASN A 350 11.31 15.09 -25.46
CA ASN A 350 10.60 14.01 -26.13
C ASN A 350 11.60 13.24 -27.00
N ALA A 351 11.61 11.91 -26.87
CA ALA A 351 12.39 11.01 -27.71
C ALA A 351 11.49 9.87 -28.19
N GLY A 352 11.51 9.60 -29.49
CA GLY A 352 10.62 8.62 -30.07
C GLY A 352 10.81 8.42 -31.55
N MET A 353 9.69 8.21 -32.24
CA MET A 353 9.65 7.90 -33.65
C MET A 353 8.65 8.80 -34.38
N ALA A 354 9.05 9.25 -35.56
CA ALA A 354 8.19 9.94 -36.51
C ALA A 354 7.87 9.02 -37.69
N ILE A 355 6.61 9.00 -38.08
CA ILE A 355 6.11 8.25 -39.24
C ILE A 355 5.97 9.23 -40.39
N LEU A 356 6.66 8.90 -41.48
CA LEU A 356 6.87 9.76 -42.63
C LEU A 356 6.43 9.06 -43.91
N GLN A 357 6.09 9.87 -44.90
CA GLN A 357 5.75 9.43 -46.24
C GLN A 357 6.44 10.33 -47.27
N GLU A 358 7.11 9.72 -48.25
CA GLU A 358 7.65 10.45 -49.40
C GLU A 358 6.52 10.80 -50.38
N GLU A 359 6.50 12.06 -50.84
CA GLU A 359 5.55 12.50 -51.85
C GLU A 359 5.89 11.92 -53.23
N LYS A 360 4.86 11.56 -54.00
CA LYS A 360 4.99 10.80 -55.25
C LYS A 360 5.68 11.63 -56.34
N ASN A 361 6.63 11.01 -57.04
CA ASN A 361 6.95 11.40 -58.41
C ASN A 361 6.70 10.17 -59.31
N ASN A 362 5.75 10.30 -60.25
CA ASN A 362 5.29 9.34 -61.27
C ASN A 362 5.52 7.81 -61.03
N ASN A 363 4.40 7.06 -60.93
CA ASN A 363 4.27 5.60 -61.05
C ASN A 363 4.96 4.66 -60.02
N SER A 364 5.42 5.17 -58.88
CA SER A 364 5.98 4.32 -57.80
C SER A 364 5.06 4.26 -56.57
N SER A 365 5.06 3.12 -55.86
CA SER A 365 4.32 2.94 -54.60
C SER A 365 4.79 3.93 -53.53
N SER A 366 3.86 4.53 -52.78
CA SER A 366 4.18 5.39 -51.64
C SER A 366 4.83 4.57 -50.53
N ASN A 367 6.08 4.90 -50.19
CA ASN A 367 6.80 4.24 -49.11
C ASN A 367 6.55 4.99 -47.80
N ILE A 368 5.97 4.28 -46.83
CA ILE A 368 5.86 4.73 -45.45
C ILE A 368 7.11 4.24 -44.71
N PHE A 369 7.76 5.12 -43.97
CA PHE A 369 8.93 4.76 -43.18
C PHE A 369 8.91 5.47 -41.83
N VAL A 370 9.70 4.94 -40.90
CA VAL A 370 9.77 5.42 -39.53
C VAL A 370 11.19 5.88 -39.24
N LYS A 371 11.34 7.07 -38.67
CA LYS A 371 12.64 7.65 -38.32
C LYS A 371 12.66 8.05 -36.84
N PRO A 372 13.83 7.96 -36.17
CA PRO A 372 13.96 8.44 -34.81
C PRO A 372 13.83 9.96 -34.76
N PHE A 373 13.18 10.43 -33.70
CA PHE A 373 12.86 11.83 -33.45
C PHE A 373 13.27 12.21 -32.03
N VAL A 374 13.82 13.42 -31.90
CA VAL A 374 14.07 14.07 -30.61
C VAL A 374 13.56 15.51 -30.65
N GLY A 375 12.97 15.98 -29.55
CA GLY A 375 12.41 17.32 -29.50
C GLY A 375 12.31 17.89 -28.09
N LEU A 376 12.20 19.22 -28.04
CA LEU A 376 11.89 19.96 -26.82
C LEU A 376 10.51 20.60 -26.98
N SER A 377 9.66 20.48 -25.95
CA SER A 377 8.32 21.08 -25.96
C SER A 377 8.00 21.81 -24.67
N LEU A 378 7.17 22.83 -24.81
CA LEU A 378 6.41 23.44 -23.74
C LEU A 378 5.12 22.64 -23.53
N GLU A 379 4.77 22.38 -22.28
CA GLU A 379 3.52 21.72 -21.89
C GLU A 379 2.53 22.71 -21.26
N LEU A 380 1.30 22.70 -21.77
CA LEU A 380 0.17 23.46 -21.26
C LEU A 380 -0.94 22.48 -20.84
N ASN A 381 -1.29 22.48 -19.56
CA ASN A 381 -2.37 21.65 -19.04
C ASN A 381 -3.72 22.32 -19.31
N LEU A 382 -4.48 21.80 -20.28
CA LEU A 382 -5.86 22.24 -20.48
C LEU A 382 -6.78 21.46 -19.55
N TRP A 383 -7.55 22.19 -18.76
CA TRP A 383 -8.66 21.60 -18.01
C TRP A 383 -9.79 21.29 -18.97
N LEU A 384 -10.02 20.01 -19.19
CA LEU A 384 -11.22 19.55 -19.86
C LEU A 384 -12.24 19.34 -18.75
N GLY A 385 -13.25 20.23 -18.67
CA GLY A 385 -14.41 20.08 -17.78
C GLY A 385 -15.30 18.91 -18.18
N LEU A 386 -14.71 17.77 -18.52
CA LEU A 386 -15.40 16.52 -18.78
C LEU A 386 -15.95 16.06 -17.43
N SER A 387 -17.22 16.36 -17.22
CA SER A 387 -18.03 15.78 -16.15
C SER A 387 -17.90 14.27 -16.23
N ARG A 388 -17.46 13.65 -15.14
CA ARG A 388 -17.53 12.19 -15.00
C ARG A 388 -18.69 11.86 -14.09
#